data_AF-A0A2V6AVH2-F1
#
_entry.id   AF-A0A2V6AVH2-F1
#
_cell.length_a   1.000
_cell.length_b   1.000
_cell.length_c   1.000
_cell.angle_alpha   90.00
_cell.angle_beta   90.00
_cell.angle_gamma   90.00
#
_symmetry.space_group_name_H-M   'P 1'
#
loop_
_entity.id
_entity.type
_entity.pdbx_description
1 polymer ?
#
loop_
_entity_poly.entity_id
_entity_poly.type
_entity_poly.pdbx_seq_one_letter_code
_entity_poly.pdbx_strand_id
1 'polypeptide(L)'
;MSNSTLKILPALMIAITAAWATQPVLGGAVHQFVLTENSSTSLAVTYDGSPLTVNPGGSDSWNFTLPAGFVNTSVEGGQAWTEPENSNLVNFVTFGGEVANLAFITSDSLAGRGVSPIADGTSVQVGTVGGVAVFATFSDKAAASEAVPETGTTCSLLALSLTGLAFLRRTLS
;
A
#
# COMPACT_ATOMS: atom_id res chain seq x y z
N MET A 1 51.65 -0.48 22.03
CA MET A 1 50.54 -0.97 21.18
C MET A 1 49.56 -1.67 22.10
N SER A 2 48.46 -1.03 22.52
CA SER A 2 47.50 -1.62 23.47
C SER A 2 46.15 -1.93 22.82
N ASN A 3 45.88 -3.23 22.76
CA ASN A 3 44.60 -3.96 22.83
C ASN A 3 43.30 -3.13 22.76
N SER A 4 42.83 -2.81 21.55
CA SER A 4 41.49 -2.24 21.33
C SER A 4 40.38 -3.30 21.22
N THR A 5 40.73 -4.57 21.04
CA THR A 5 39.77 -5.65 20.75
C THR A 5 39.03 -6.16 21.99
N LEU A 6 39.60 -5.98 23.20
CA LEU A 6 39.05 -6.54 24.43
C LEU A 6 37.82 -5.78 24.99
N LYS A 7 37.58 -4.54 24.53
CA LYS A 7 36.48 -3.69 25.02
C LYS A 7 35.16 -3.86 24.26
N ILE A 8 35.16 -4.61 23.16
CA ILE A 8 33.99 -4.77 22.27
C ILE A 8 33.12 -5.96 22.70
N LEU A 9 33.71 -6.99 23.32
CA LEU A 9 32.98 -8.18 23.74
C LEU A 9 31.84 -7.92 24.75
N PRO A 10 31.99 -7.08 25.79
CA PRO A 10 30.91 -6.85 26.75
C PRO A 10 29.71 -6.14 26.13
N ALA A 11 29.96 -5.17 25.24
CA ALA A 11 28.91 -4.42 24.55
C ALA A 11 28.11 -5.32 23.61
N LEU A 12 28.78 -6.24 22.90
CA LEU A 12 28.13 -7.21 22.02
C LEU A 12 27.27 -8.21 22.79
N MET A 13 27.75 -8.70 23.94
CA MET A 13 26.99 -9.61 24.80
C MET A 13 25.72 -8.95 25.37
N ILE A 14 25.79 -7.66 25.76
CA ILE A 14 24.61 -6.91 26.23
C ILE A 14 23.61 -6.73 25.08
N ALA A 15 24.08 -6.40 23.87
CA ALA A 15 23.21 -6.23 22.70
C ALA A 15 22.48 -7.53 22.33
N ILE A 16 23.15 -8.68 22.40
CA ILE A 16 22.54 -9.99 22.11
C ILE A 16 21.51 -10.36 23.18
N THR A 17 21.81 -10.12 24.46
CA THR A 17 20.85 -10.38 25.56
C THR A 17 19.61 -9.48 25.45
N ALA A 18 19.77 -8.22 25.05
CA ALA A 18 18.66 -7.30 24.82
C ALA A 18 17.79 -7.73 23.63
N ALA A 19 18.40 -8.22 22.55
CA ALA A 19 17.69 -8.74 21.37
C ALA A 19 16.94 -10.06 21.66
N TRP A 20 17.40 -10.85 22.64
CA TRP A 20 16.70 -12.07 23.09
C TRP A 20 15.55 -11.77 24.07
N ALA A 21 15.62 -10.63 24.78
CA ALA A 21 14.58 -10.20 25.70
C ALA A 21 13.36 -9.57 24.99
N THR A 22 13.46 -9.23 23.70
CA THR A 22 12.29 -8.84 22.91
C THR A 22 11.47 -10.08 22.57
N GLN A 23 10.53 -10.43 23.43
CA GLN A 23 9.47 -11.36 23.07
C GLN A 23 8.58 -10.67 22.01
N PRO A 24 8.11 -11.39 20.97
CA PRO A 24 7.03 -10.88 20.15
C PRO A 24 5.86 -10.59 21.08
N VAL A 25 5.42 -9.34 21.12
CA VAL A 25 4.15 -9.00 21.75
C VAL A 25 3.12 -9.85 21.03
N LEU A 26 2.48 -10.78 21.74
CA LEU A 26 1.26 -11.43 21.27
C LEU A 26 0.21 -10.32 21.14
N GLY A 27 0.24 -9.61 20.03
CA GLY A 27 -0.87 -8.77 19.62
C GLY A 27 -2.09 -9.67 19.61
N GLY A 28 -3.18 -9.23 20.24
CA GLY A 28 -4.47 -9.88 20.05
C GLY A 28 -4.72 -10.07 18.56
N ALA A 29 -5.53 -11.07 18.18
CA ALA A 29 -5.94 -11.18 16.80
C ALA A 29 -6.44 -9.81 16.33
N VAL A 30 -5.83 -9.25 15.31
CA VAL A 30 -6.25 -8.00 14.68
C VAL A 30 -6.53 -8.37 13.25
N HIS A 31 -7.75 -8.07 12.80
CA HIS A 31 -8.14 -8.29 11.43
C HIS A 31 -7.72 -7.11 10.56
N GLN A 32 -7.34 -7.36 9.31
CA GLN A 32 -6.86 -6.30 8.44
C GLN A 32 -7.31 -6.47 7.00
N PHE A 33 -7.86 -5.40 6.44
CA PHE A 33 -7.93 -5.17 5.00
C PHE A 33 -6.66 -4.47 4.51
N VAL A 34 -6.09 -4.98 3.44
CA VAL A 34 -5.05 -4.28 2.67
C VAL A 34 -5.57 -4.07 1.26
N LEU A 35 -5.80 -2.81 0.91
CA LEU A 35 -6.22 -2.36 -0.41
C LEU A 35 -4.99 -1.80 -1.13
N THR A 36 -4.76 -2.22 -2.36
CA THR A 36 -3.65 -1.75 -3.19
C THR A 36 -4.18 -1.44 -4.58
N GLU A 37 -4.17 -0.16 -4.91
CA GLU A 37 -4.50 0.31 -6.25
C GLU A 37 -3.29 0.16 -7.16
N ASN A 38 -3.44 -0.56 -8.26
CA ASN A 38 -2.36 -0.83 -9.21
C ASN A 38 -2.49 0.03 -10.48
N SER A 39 -3.72 0.43 -10.82
CA SER A 39 -4.08 1.34 -11.90
C SER A 39 -5.56 1.72 -11.78
N SER A 40 -6.00 2.68 -12.58
CA SER A 40 -7.42 3.10 -12.70
C SER A 40 -8.44 2.00 -13.02
N THR A 41 -7.99 0.78 -13.35
CA THR A 41 -8.89 -0.37 -13.60
C THR A 41 -8.56 -1.59 -12.75
N SER A 42 -7.53 -1.51 -11.90
CA SER A 42 -7.01 -2.66 -11.15
C SER A 42 -6.78 -2.32 -9.68
N LEU A 43 -7.63 -2.91 -8.83
CA LEU A 43 -7.50 -2.87 -7.37
C LEU A 43 -7.31 -4.29 -6.84
N ALA A 44 -6.33 -4.48 -5.96
CA ALA A 44 -6.15 -5.71 -5.19
C ALA A 44 -6.59 -5.48 -3.75
N VAL A 45 -7.36 -6.43 -3.20
CA VAL A 45 -7.79 -6.38 -1.81
C VAL A 45 -7.48 -7.72 -1.14
N THR A 46 -6.93 -7.67 0.06
CA THR A 46 -6.75 -8.84 0.91
C THR A 46 -7.40 -8.63 2.28
N TYR A 47 -7.85 -9.71 2.90
CA TYR A 47 -8.33 -9.77 4.28
C TYR A 47 -7.51 -10.83 5.03
N ASP A 48 -6.79 -10.41 6.07
CA ASP A 48 -5.86 -11.26 6.83
C ASP A 48 -4.87 -12.03 5.92
N GLY A 49 -4.40 -11.34 4.87
CA GLY A 49 -3.49 -11.89 3.87
C GLY A 49 -4.13 -12.79 2.80
N SER A 50 -5.42 -13.10 2.92
CA SER A 50 -6.17 -13.86 1.90
C SER A 50 -6.77 -12.91 0.86
N PRO A 51 -6.62 -13.16 -0.46
CA PRO A 51 -7.18 -12.29 -1.48
C PRO A 51 -8.72 -12.33 -1.48
N LEU A 52 -9.33 -11.16 -1.68
CA LEU A 52 -10.77 -11.01 -1.91
C LEU A 52 -11.06 -10.78 -3.40
N THR A 53 -12.24 -11.20 -3.83
CA THR A 53 -12.73 -10.89 -5.18
C THR A 53 -13.19 -9.44 -5.25
N VAL A 54 -12.55 -8.67 -6.13
CA VAL A 54 -12.88 -7.27 -6.40
C VAL A 54 -13.69 -7.20 -7.69
N ASN A 55 -14.84 -6.53 -7.66
CA ASN A 55 -15.67 -6.28 -8.82
C ASN A 55 -15.47 -4.83 -9.31
N PRO A 56 -15.04 -4.62 -10.56
CA PRO A 56 -14.93 -3.27 -11.11
C PRO A 56 -16.31 -2.67 -11.36
N GLY A 57 -16.49 -1.40 -10.98
CA GLY A 57 -17.66 -0.57 -11.27
C GLY A 57 -17.44 0.42 -12.42
N GLY A 58 -16.19 0.65 -12.80
CA GLY A 58 -15.75 1.59 -13.83
C GLY A 58 -14.26 1.87 -13.66
N SER A 59 -13.77 2.92 -14.33
CA SER A 59 -12.48 3.52 -13.93
C SER A 59 -12.60 4.06 -12.53
N ASP A 60 -11.58 3.83 -11.72
CA ASP A 60 -11.41 4.39 -10.37
C ASP A 60 -12.53 4.00 -9.42
N SER A 61 -13.25 2.91 -9.72
CA SER A 61 -14.38 2.47 -8.92
C SER A 61 -14.48 0.95 -8.84
N TRP A 62 -14.58 0.45 -7.60
CA TRP A 62 -14.65 -0.97 -7.31
C TRP A 62 -15.56 -1.27 -6.12
N ASN A 63 -15.94 -2.53 -5.97
CA ASN A 63 -16.52 -3.04 -4.73
C ASN A 63 -16.00 -4.45 -4.42
N PHE A 64 -16.10 -4.85 -3.16
CA PHE A 64 -15.84 -6.22 -2.72
C PHE A 64 -16.76 -6.61 -1.56
N THR A 65 -16.96 -7.91 -1.38
CA THR A 65 -17.79 -8.46 -0.30
C THR A 65 -17.04 -8.43 1.03
N LEU A 66 -17.72 -7.95 2.07
CA LEU A 66 -17.18 -7.91 3.42
C LEU A 66 -17.26 -9.30 4.08
N PRO A 67 -16.33 -9.63 5.00
CA PRO A 67 -16.36 -10.88 5.73
C PRO A 67 -17.61 -10.95 6.60
N ALA A 68 -18.14 -12.16 6.77
CA ALA A 68 -19.35 -12.36 7.57
C ALA A 68 -19.16 -11.86 9.01
N GLY A 69 -20.17 -11.17 9.53
CA GLY A 69 -20.13 -10.58 10.87
C GLY A 69 -19.30 -9.29 10.98
N PHE A 70 -18.88 -8.71 9.84
CA PHE A 70 -18.29 -7.37 9.84
C PHE A 70 -19.30 -6.32 10.26
N VAL A 71 -18.92 -5.54 11.27
CA VAL A 71 -19.68 -4.39 11.77
C VAL A 71 -18.87 -3.14 11.48
N ASN A 72 -19.43 -2.25 10.64
CA ASN A 72 -18.81 -0.98 10.33
C ASN A 72 -18.80 -0.05 11.56
N THR A 73 -17.63 0.51 11.88
CA THR A 73 -17.45 1.55 12.91
C THR A 73 -16.78 2.81 12.37
N SER A 74 -16.60 2.94 11.05
CA SER A 74 -16.05 4.13 10.40
C SER A 74 -16.94 5.35 10.59
N VAL A 75 -16.35 6.53 10.71
CA VAL A 75 -17.07 7.80 10.88
C VAL A 75 -17.78 8.21 9.59
N GLU A 76 -18.95 8.86 9.74
CA GLU A 76 -19.81 9.52 8.73
C GLU A 76 -19.41 9.37 7.24
N GLY A 77 -19.58 8.17 6.67
CA GLY A 77 -19.61 7.94 5.22
C GLY A 77 -18.42 7.20 4.62
N GLY A 78 -17.32 7.00 5.35
CA GLY A 78 -16.17 6.23 4.87
C GLY A 78 -14.84 6.70 5.42
N GLN A 79 -13.77 6.19 4.84
CA GLN A 79 -12.39 6.58 5.11
C GLN A 79 -11.76 7.08 3.82
N ALA A 80 -10.93 8.12 3.92
CA ALA A 80 -10.27 8.74 2.77
C ALA A 80 -8.76 8.67 2.97
N TRP A 81 -8.03 8.16 1.99
CA TRP A 81 -6.57 8.22 1.95
C TRP A 81 -6.11 9.25 0.92
N THR A 82 -5.00 9.93 1.20
CA THR A 82 -4.37 10.87 0.25
C THR A 82 -3.87 10.14 -0.99
N GLU A 83 -3.98 10.78 -2.14
CA GLU A 83 -3.26 10.37 -3.34
C GLU A 83 -1.86 11.02 -3.38
N PRO A 84 -0.79 10.22 -3.53
CA PRO A 84 0.59 10.73 -3.54
C PRO A 84 0.87 11.76 -4.65
N GLU A 85 0.21 11.64 -5.79
CA GLU A 85 0.39 12.44 -7.00
C GLU A 85 -0.47 13.71 -7.03
N ASN A 86 -1.57 13.74 -6.27
CA ASN A 86 -2.50 14.86 -6.27
C ASN A 86 -3.13 15.10 -4.89
N SER A 87 -2.65 16.14 -4.21
CA SER A 87 -3.12 16.50 -2.86
C SER A 87 -4.59 16.98 -2.79
N ASN A 88 -5.26 17.17 -3.93
CA ASN A 88 -6.68 17.56 -3.97
C ASN A 88 -7.62 16.36 -4.09
N LEU A 89 -7.07 15.19 -4.40
CA LEU A 89 -7.80 13.95 -4.63
C LEU A 89 -7.54 12.95 -3.50
N VAL A 90 -8.46 12.01 -3.36
CA VAL A 90 -8.44 10.98 -2.33
C VAL A 90 -8.99 9.66 -2.84
N ASN A 91 -8.40 8.60 -2.30
CA ASN A 91 -8.89 7.24 -2.36
C ASN A 91 -9.92 7.03 -1.24
N PHE A 92 -11.20 7.00 -1.62
CA PHE A 92 -12.33 6.94 -0.70
C PHE A 92 -12.90 5.53 -0.60
N VAL A 93 -13.04 5.01 0.63
CA VAL A 93 -13.59 3.69 0.92
C VAL A 93 -14.78 3.80 1.86
N THR A 94 -15.93 3.36 1.40
CA THR A 94 -17.15 3.23 2.22
C THR A 94 -17.36 1.76 2.56
N PHE A 95 -17.35 1.45 3.85
CA PHE A 95 -17.69 0.12 4.33
C PHE A 95 -19.19 0.01 4.58
N GLY A 96 -19.87 -0.91 3.92
CA GLY A 96 -21.26 -1.23 4.20
C GLY A 96 -21.43 -1.85 5.59
N GLY A 97 -22.61 -1.67 6.16
CA GLY A 97 -23.02 -2.44 7.35
C GLY A 97 -23.44 -3.86 6.99
N GLU A 98 -23.84 -4.63 8.00
CA GLU A 98 -24.20 -6.06 7.90
C GLU A 98 -25.25 -6.35 6.82
N VAL A 99 -26.17 -5.41 6.55
CA VAL A 99 -27.24 -5.56 5.54
C VAL A 99 -26.71 -5.44 4.10
N ALA A 100 -25.79 -4.50 3.85
CA ALA A 100 -25.25 -4.27 2.51
C ALA A 100 -24.10 -5.25 2.20
N ASN A 101 -23.31 -5.63 3.22
CA ASN A 101 -22.18 -6.55 3.17
C ASN A 101 -21.18 -6.29 2.01
N LEU A 102 -21.03 -5.03 1.61
CA LEU A 102 -20.17 -4.60 0.53
C LEU A 102 -19.34 -3.40 0.98
N ALA A 103 -18.08 -3.35 0.58
CA ALA A 103 -17.31 -2.12 0.57
C ALA A 103 -17.31 -1.53 -0.84
N PHE A 104 -17.41 -0.21 -0.92
CA PHE A 104 -17.31 0.57 -2.16
C PHE A 104 -16.06 1.43 -2.10
N ILE A 105 -15.34 1.48 -3.22
CA ILE A 105 -14.10 2.20 -3.38
C ILE A 105 -14.26 3.14 -4.56
N THR A 106 -13.87 4.39 -4.36
CA THR A 106 -13.72 5.38 -5.42
C THR A 106 -12.38 6.08 -5.25
N SER A 107 -11.50 5.94 -6.23
CA SER A 107 -10.23 6.67 -6.35
C SER A 107 -10.43 7.95 -7.16
N ASP A 108 -9.44 8.83 -7.21
CA ASP A 108 -9.48 10.12 -7.92
C ASP A 108 -10.64 11.02 -7.49
N SER A 109 -11.07 10.92 -6.22
CA SER A 109 -12.22 11.67 -5.73
C SER A 109 -11.81 13.01 -5.13
N LEU A 110 -12.53 14.09 -5.45
CA LEU A 110 -12.28 15.38 -4.79
C LEU A 110 -12.51 15.26 -3.27
N ALA A 111 -11.51 15.68 -2.49
CA ALA A 111 -11.63 15.73 -1.04
C ALA A 111 -12.83 16.63 -0.65
N GLY A 112 -13.87 16.02 -0.07
CA GLY A 112 -15.04 16.75 0.40
C GLY A 112 -14.69 17.76 1.51
N ARG A 113 -15.50 18.82 1.67
CA ARG A 113 -15.32 19.76 2.78
C ARG A 113 -15.45 19.03 4.12
N GLY A 114 -14.45 19.18 4.98
CA GLY A 114 -14.43 18.56 6.32
C GLY A 114 -13.79 17.18 6.38
N VAL A 115 -13.35 16.62 5.24
CA VAL A 115 -12.53 15.40 5.23
C VAL A 115 -11.08 15.78 5.57
N SER A 116 -10.51 15.11 6.56
CA SER A 116 -9.06 15.14 6.82
C SER A 116 -8.49 13.82 6.32
N PRO A 117 -7.88 13.79 5.12
CA PRO A 117 -7.41 12.54 4.54
C PRO A 117 -6.33 11.90 5.40
N ILE A 118 -6.38 10.57 5.46
CA ILE A 118 -5.38 9.71 6.07
C ILE A 118 -4.19 9.62 5.10
N ALA A 119 -2.96 9.68 5.59
CA ALA A 119 -1.80 9.53 4.71
C ALA A 119 -1.79 8.16 4.02
N ASP A 120 -1.39 8.12 2.75
CA ASP A 120 -1.24 6.88 1.98
C ASP A 120 -0.46 5.81 2.76
N GLY A 121 -0.89 4.55 2.65
CA GLY A 121 -0.29 3.41 3.35
C GLY A 121 -0.53 3.37 4.86
N THR A 122 -1.26 4.33 5.43
CA THR A 122 -1.54 4.35 6.88
C THR A 122 -2.72 3.45 7.22
N SER A 123 -2.58 2.68 8.31
CA SER A 123 -3.63 1.79 8.80
C SER A 123 -4.54 2.49 9.81
N VAL A 124 -5.87 2.34 9.64
CA VAL A 124 -6.89 2.88 10.56
C VAL A 124 -7.96 1.85 10.88
N GLN A 125 -8.57 1.95 12.05
CA GLN A 125 -9.67 1.05 12.42
C GLN A 125 -10.94 1.42 11.63
N VAL A 126 -11.57 0.41 11.02
CA VAL A 126 -12.77 0.59 10.18
C VAL A 126 -13.98 -0.20 10.67
N GLY A 127 -13.77 -1.20 11.52
CA GLY A 127 -14.87 -2.01 12.00
C GLY A 127 -14.46 -3.00 13.07
N THR A 128 -15.35 -3.97 13.29
CA THR A 128 -15.08 -5.14 14.11
C THR A 128 -15.66 -6.40 13.48
N VAL A 129 -15.08 -7.56 13.80
CA VAL A 129 -15.64 -8.89 13.50
C VAL A 129 -15.63 -9.68 14.81
N GLY A 130 -16.80 -10.10 15.29
CA GLY A 130 -16.90 -10.82 16.56
C GLY A 130 -16.35 -10.04 17.77
N GLY A 131 -16.38 -8.70 17.72
CA GLY A 131 -15.82 -7.83 18.76
C GLY A 131 -14.31 -7.58 18.64
N VAL A 132 -13.63 -8.18 17.66
CA VAL A 132 -12.21 -7.96 17.36
C VAL A 132 -12.08 -6.81 16.36
N ALA A 133 -11.16 -5.87 16.62
CA ALA A 133 -10.94 -4.72 15.75
C ALA A 133 -10.46 -5.13 14.35
N VAL A 134 -11.04 -4.49 13.34
CA VAL A 134 -10.66 -4.61 11.93
C VAL A 134 -10.07 -3.28 11.48
N PHE A 135 -8.88 -3.35 10.89
CA PHE A 135 -8.18 -2.20 10.32
C PHE A 135 -8.23 -2.25 8.80
N ALA A 136 -8.11 -1.10 8.16
CA ALA A 136 -7.90 -0.99 6.73
C ALA A 136 -6.66 -0.16 6.45
N THR A 137 -5.95 -0.54 5.40
CA THR A 137 -4.84 0.20 4.83
C THR A 137 -5.08 0.33 3.33
N PHE A 138 -4.97 1.55 2.80
CA PHE A 138 -4.99 1.79 1.37
C PHE A 138 -3.60 2.20 0.91
N SER A 139 -3.12 1.61 -0.18
CA SER A 139 -1.86 1.99 -0.82
C SER A 139 -2.10 2.29 -2.28
N ASP A 140 -1.83 3.53 -2.66
CA ASP A 140 -1.84 3.97 -4.04
C ASP A 140 -0.52 3.63 -4.73
N LYS A 141 -0.59 2.76 -5.74
CA LYS A 141 0.55 2.45 -6.62
C LYS A 141 0.23 2.74 -8.09
N ALA A 142 -0.93 3.34 -8.40
CA ALA A 142 -1.28 3.69 -9.76
C ALA A 142 -0.28 4.71 -10.32
N ALA A 143 0.07 5.74 -9.56
CA ALA A 143 1.05 6.74 -9.98
C ALA A 143 2.43 6.17 -10.39
N ALA A 144 2.90 5.13 -9.70
CA ALA A 144 4.18 4.47 -10.02
C ALA A 144 4.07 3.55 -11.25
N SER A 145 2.88 3.00 -11.49
CA SER A 145 2.58 2.08 -12.59
C SER A 145 2.30 2.82 -13.91
N GLU A 146 1.71 4.01 -13.82
CA GLU A 146 1.37 4.87 -14.96
C GLU A 146 2.52 5.81 -15.38
N ALA A 147 3.63 5.79 -14.65
CA ALA A 147 4.87 6.43 -15.05
C ALA A 147 5.36 5.83 -16.39
N VAL A 148 5.06 6.52 -17.49
CA VAL A 148 5.65 6.30 -18.81
C VAL A 148 7.16 6.14 -18.64
N PRO A 149 7.84 5.19 -19.32
CA PRO A 149 9.29 5.07 -19.26
C PRO A 149 9.92 6.44 -19.43
N GLU A 150 10.68 6.88 -18.42
CA GLU A 150 11.25 8.22 -18.40
C GLU A 150 11.88 8.52 -19.77
N THR A 151 11.60 9.69 -20.35
CA THR A 151 12.17 10.10 -21.64
C THR A 151 13.70 9.89 -21.68
N GLY A 152 14.35 9.97 -20.52
CA GLY A 152 15.76 9.64 -20.31
C GLY A 152 16.16 8.18 -20.62
N THR A 153 15.40 7.17 -20.21
CA THR A 153 15.70 5.75 -20.52
C THR A 153 15.48 5.44 -21.99
N THR A 154 14.47 6.04 -22.62
CA THR A 154 14.20 5.89 -24.05
C THR A 154 15.29 6.53 -24.91
N CYS A 155 15.71 7.76 -24.58
CA CYS A 155 16.84 8.41 -25.26
C CYS A 155 18.17 7.68 -25.04
N SER A 156 18.40 7.13 -23.84
CA SER A 156 19.62 6.37 -23.54
C SER A 156 19.69 5.06 -24.32
N LEU A 157 18.58 4.33 -24.45
CA LEU A 157 18.49 3.13 -25.30
C LEU A 157 18.66 3.46 -26.79
N LEU A 158 18.14 4.60 -27.25
CA LEU A 158 18.35 5.08 -28.62
C LEU A 158 19.82 5.46 -28.87
N ALA A 159 20.47 6.15 -27.94
CA ALA A 159 21.89 6.50 -28.03
C ALA A 159 22.78 5.24 -27.99
N LEU A 160 22.44 4.27 -27.14
CA LEU A 160 23.13 2.98 -27.07
C LEU A 160 22.98 2.19 -28.38
N SER A 161 21.77 2.16 -28.96
CA SER A 161 21.51 1.45 -30.23
C SER A 161 22.24 2.10 -31.40
N LEU A 162 22.28 3.44 -31.48
CA LEU A 162 23.03 4.19 -32.48
C LEU A 162 24.55 3.95 -32.35
N THR A 163 25.06 3.91 -31.12
CA THR A 163 26.48 3.63 -30.86
C THR A 163 26.83 2.19 -31.25
N GLY A 164 25.98 1.22 -30.92
CA GLY A 164 26.14 -0.18 -31.32
C GLY A 164 26.12 -0.36 -32.83
N LEU A 165 25.21 0.32 -33.53
CA LEU A 165 25.12 0.27 -35.00
C LEU A 165 26.34 0.90 -35.68
N ALA A 166 26.85 2.01 -35.14
CA ALA A 166 28.08 2.63 -35.63
C ALA A 166 29.32 1.72 -35.43
N PHE A 167 29.38 1.00 -34.31
CA PHE A 167 30.44 0.02 -34.05
C PHE A 167 30.39 -1.17 -35.01
N LEU A 168 29.20 -1.74 -35.26
CA LEU A 168 28.99 -2.84 -36.21
C LEU A 168 29.34 -2.45 -37.65
N ARG A 169 29.05 -1.21 -38.06
CA ARG A 169 29.44 -0.71 -39.39
C ARG A 169 30.96 -0.65 -39.56
N ARG A 170 31.70 -0.30 -38.51
CA ARG A 170 33.17 -0.18 -38.55
C ARG A 170 33.89 -1.53 -38.58
N THR A 171 33.26 -2.60 -38.12
CA THR A 171 33.85 -3.96 -38.16
C THR A 171 33.53 -4.73 -39.43
N LEU A 172 32.55 -4.28 -40.23
CA LEU A 172 32.15 -4.87 -41.51
C LEU A 172 32.72 -4.14 -42.74
N SER A 173 33.48 -3.07 -42.53
CA SER A 173 34.23 -2.31 -43.56
C SER A 173 35.71 -2.61 -43.45
#